data_AF-A0A522X5T3-F1
#
_entry.id   AF-A0A522X5T3-F1
#
_cell.length_a   1.000
_cell.length_b   1.000
_cell.length_c   1.000
_cell.angle_alpha   90.00
_cell.angle_beta   90.00
_cell.angle_gamma   90.00
#
_symmetry.space_group_name_H-M   'P 1'
#
loop_
_entity.id
_entity.type
_entity.pdbx_description
1 polymer ?
#
loop_
_entity_poly.entity_id
_entity_poly.type
_entity_poly.pdbx_seq_one_letter_code
_entity_poly.pdbx_strand_id
1 'polypeptide(L)'
;MRTNLEASGGQMFAAAIAMALAPALGRRPAHDLVERACAQAADDGRTLRQVVESDPTITARLTPADLDRLFNPAGACGMAEAMVERVLDAHRRWEAAHAGA
;
A
#
# COMPACT_ATOMS: atom_id res chain seq x y z
N MET A 1 7.33 12.17 -7.23
CA MET A 1 5.99 11.64 -6.86
C MET A 1 5.82 11.35 -5.37
N ARG A 2 6.86 10.93 -4.64
CA ARG A 2 6.79 10.61 -3.20
C ARG A 2 6.05 11.66 -2.35
N THR A 3 6.43 12.93 -2.46
CA THR A 3 5.77 14.05 -1.77
C THR A 3 4.27 14.18 -2.06
N ASN A 4 3.83 13.87 -3.28
CA ASN A 4 2.41 13.90 -3.65
C ASN A 4 1.64 12.71 -3.08
N LEU A 5 2.29 11.55 -2.94
CA LEU A 5 1.71 10.36 -2.31
C LEU A 5 1.54 10.58 -0.81
N GLU A 6 2.53 11.19 -0.16
CA GLU A 6 2.49 11.58 1.24
C GLU A 6 1.41 12.64 1.53
N ALA A 7 1.10 13.51 0.57
CA ALA A 7 0.03 14.51 0.69
C ALA A 7 -1.38 13.91 0.87
N SER A 8 -1.59 12.63 0.55
CA SER A 8 -2.85 11.92 0.83
C SER A 8 -3.03 11.53 2.30
N GLY A 9 -2.08 11.87 3.18
CA GLY A 9 -2.12 11.47 4.59
C GLY A 9 -1.95 9.98 4.82
N GLY A 10 -1.48 9.23 3.82
CA GLY A 10 -1.28 7.78 3.89
C GLY A 10 -2.54 6.95 3.60
N GLN A 11 -3.64 7.56 3.17
CA GLN A 11 -4.90 6.84 2.88
C GLN A 11 -4.76 5.78 1.77
N MET A 12 -3.79 5.93 0.86
CA MET A 12 -3.52 4.91 -0.17
C MET A 12 -3.12 3.54 0.40
N PHE A 13 -2.65 3.48 1.65
CA PHE A 13 -2.23 2.25 2.32
C PHE A 13 -3.35 1.55 3.09
N ALA A 14 -4.53 2.17 3.21
CA ALA A 14 -5.66 1.65 3.99
C ALA A 14 -6.06 0.23 3.59
N ALA A 15 -6.16 -0.04 2.28
CA ALA A 15 -6.50 -1.37 1.78
C ALA A 15 -5.48 -2.44 2.19
N ALA A 16 -4.18 -2.11 2.15
CA ALA A 16 -3.12 -3.04 2.55
C ALA A 16 -3.19 -3.36 4.05
N ILE A 17 -3.47 -2.36 4.89
CA ILE A 17 -3.65 -2.54 6.34
C ILE A 17 -4.87 -3.41 6.63
N ALA A 18 -6.01 -3.13 5.98
CA ALA A 18 -7.23 -3.91 6.15
C ALA A 18 -7.02 -5.37 5.72
N MET A 19 -6.29 -5.61 4.63
CA MET A 19 -5.90 -6.95 4.20
C MET A 19 -4.98 -7.65 5.21
N ALA A 20 -4.03 -6.94 5.81
CA ALA A 20 -3.13 -7.49 6.82
C ALA A 20 -3.86 -7.85 8.13
N LEU A 21 -4.91 -7.11 8.49
CA LEU A 21 -5.73 -7.36 9.68
C LEU A 21 -6.82 -8.43 9.47
N ALA A 22 -7.24 -8.65 8.22
CA ALA A 22 -8.34 -9.56 7.89
C ALA A 22 -8.16 -11.01 8.40
N PRO A 23 -6.96 -11.63 8.40
CA PRO A 23 -6.78 -12.98 8.97
C PRO A 23 -7.07 -13.06 10.46
N ALA A 24 -6.87 -11.96 11.20
CA ALA A 24 -7.04 -11.90 12.65
C ALA A 24 -8.45 -11.48 13.08
N LEU A 25 -9.07 -10.56 12.33
CA LEU A 25 -10.35 -9.92 12.72
C LEU A 25 -11.53 -10.31 11.82
N GLY A 26 -11.25 -10.95 10.68
CA GLY A 26 -12.22 -11.09 9.59
C GLY A 26 -12.23 -9.86 8.68
N ARG A 27 -12.63 -10.08 7.42
CA ARG A 27 -12.54 -9.06 6.35
C ARG A 27 -13.34 -7.79 6.65
N ARG A 28 -14.57 -7.92 7.14
CA ARG A 28 -15.47 -6.77 7.38
C ARG A 28 -15.07 -5.99 8.63
N PRO A 29 -14.82 -6.62 9.79
CA PRO A 29 -14.30 -5.89 10.96
C PRO A 29 -12.96 -5.19 10.70
N ALA A 30 -12.06 -5.80 9.92
CA ALA A 30 -10.80 -5.18 9.53
C ALA A 30 -11.00 -3.95 8.64
N HIS A 31 -11.90 -4.04 7.65
CA HIS A 31 -12.28 -2.90 6.81
C HIS A 31 -12.84 -1.75 7.66
N ASP A 32 -13.86 -2.03 8.48
CA ASP A 32 -14.53 -1.01 9.29
C ASP A 32 -13.57 -0.35 10.29
N LEU A 33 -12.61 -1.11 10.84
CA LEU A 33 -11.58 -0.58 11.73
C LEU A 33 -10.67 0.41 11.01
N VAL A 34 -10.17 0.04 9.84
CA VAL A 34 -9.28 0.92 9.06
C VAL A 34 -10.02 2.13 8.51
N GLU A 35 -11.28 1.96 8.10
CA GLU A 35 -12.13 3.07 7.66
C GLU A 35 -12.31 4.12 8.76
N ARG A 36 -12.56 3.69 10.01
CA ARG A 36 -12.60 4.60 11.17
C ARG A 36 -11.26 5.29 11.40
N ALA A 37 -10.13 4.58 11.27
CA ALA A 37 -8.81 5.17 11.41
C ALA A 37 -8.54 6.23 10.32
N CYS A 38 -9.00 6.00 9.09
CA CYS A 38 -8.91 6.98 8.00
C CYS A 38 -9.76 8.22 8.25
N ALA A 39 -10.98 8.06 8.76
CA ALA A 39 -11.85 9.17 9.14
C ALA A 39 -11.21 9.99 10.28
N GLN A 40 -10.73 9.33 11.33
CA GLN A 40 -10.05 10.00 12.45
C GLN A 40 -8.80 10.77 12.00
N ALA A 41 -8.02 10.22 11.09
CA ALA A 41 -6.85 10.90 10.53
C ALA A 41 -7.24 12.19 9.81
N ALA A 42 -8.31 12.16 9.01
CA ALA A 42 -8.83 13.33 8.33
C ALA A 42 -9.39 14.38 9.31
N ASP A 43 -10.19 13.95 10.29
CA ASP A 43 -10.83 14.83 11.27
C ASP A 43 -9.81 15.53 12.18
N ASP A 44 -8.76 14.82 12.59
CA ASP A 44 -7.72 15.38 13.47
C ASP A 44 -6.58 16.10 12.74
N GLY A 45 -6.59 16.08 11.40
CA GLY A 45 -5.45 16.55 10.60
C GLY A 45 -4.15 15.75 10.86
N ARG A 46 -4.28 14.47 11.23
CA ARG A 46 -3.17 13.55 11.47
C ARG A 46 -2.95 12.64 10.26
N THR A 47 -1.77 12.06 10.14
CA THR A 47 -1.53 11.00 9.15
C THR A 47 -2.18 9.69 9.60
N LEU A 48 -2.57 8.83 8.65
CA LEU A 48 -3.08 7.50 8.96
C LEU A 48 -2.06 6.70 9.79
N ARG A 49 -0.76 6.87 9.51
CA ARG A 49 0.33 6.20 10.27
C ARG A 49 0.28 6.53 11.76
N GLN A 50 0.12 7.80 12.10
CA GLN A 50 0.01 8.23 13.51
C GLN A 50 -1.25 7.66 14.18
N VAL A 51 -2.37 7.62 13.47
CA VAL A 51 -3.62 7.09 14.03
C VAL A 51 -3.49 5.59 14.31
N VAL A 52 -2.99 4.80 13.36
CA VAL A 52 -2.87 3.35 13.53
C VAL A 52 -1.81 2.96 14.57
N GLU A 53 -0.72 3.72 14.70
CA GLU A 53 0.27 3.52 15.78
C GLU A 53 -0.30 3.85 17.16
N SER A 54 -1.34 4.68 17.22
CA SER A 54 -2.03 5.02 18.47
C SER A 54 -3.22 4.11 18.80
N ASP A 55 -3.64 3.23 17.90
CA ASP A 55 -4.78 2.32 18.11
C ASP A 55 -4.32 0.97 18.70
N PRO A 56 -4.69 0.65 19.96
CA PRO A 56 -4.32 -0.61 20.59
C PRO A 56 -4.86 -1.84 19.85
N THR A 57 -6.00 -1.71 19.18
CA THR A 57 -6.63 -2.80 18.41
C THR A 57 -5.76 -3.21 17.22
N ILE A 58 -5.14 -2.21 16.58
CA ILE A 58 -4.26 -2.42 15.42
C ILE A 58 -2.87 -2.85 15.89
N THR A 59 -2.28 -2.16 16.86
CA THR A 59 -0.92 -2.44 17.36
C THR A 59 -0.81 -3.77 18.12
N ALA A 60 -1.92 -4.30 18.65
CA ALA A 60 -1.96 -5.67 19.16
C ALA A 60 -1.75 -6.74 18.08
N ARG A 61 -1.86 -6.39 16.78
CA ARG A 61 -1.81 -7.33 15.64
C ARG A 61 -0.76 -6.98 14.59
N LEU A 62 -0.37 -5.72 14.50
CA LEU A 62 0.67 -5.24 13.59
C LEU A 62 1.79 -4.63 14.41
N THR A 63 2.99 -5.17 14.27
CA THR A 63 4.19 -4.62 14.90
C THR A 63 4.62 -3.32 14.20
N PRO A 64 5.50 -2.51 14.83
CA PRO A 64 6.09 -1.35 14.14
C PRO A 64 6.75 -1.72 12.80
N ALA A 65 7.42 -2.87 12.74
CA ALA A 65 8.04 -3.36 11.51
C ALA A 65 7.01 -3.76 10.42
N ASP A 66 5.85 -4.30 10.82
CA ASP A 66 4.75 -4.56 9.88
C ASP A 66 4.19 -3.26 9.31
N LEU A 67 4.01 -2.25 10.17
CA LEU A 67 3.57 -0.92 9.75
C LEU A 67 4.59 -0.27 8.80
N ASP A 68 5.89 -0.34 9.10
CA ASP A 68 6.94 0.15 8.19
C ASP A 68 6.85 -0.49 6.80
N ARG A 69 6.62 -1.80 6.74
CA ARG A 69 6.44 -2.53 5.49
C ARG A 69 5.17 -2.11 4.76
N LEU A 70 4.05 -1.96 5.47
CA LEU A 70 2.75 -1.62 4.88
C LEU A 70 2.67 -0.17 4.39
N PHE A 71 3.39 0.75 5.05
CA PHE A 71 3.52 2.14 4.63
C PHE A 71 4.67 2.38 3.63
N ASN A 72 5.33 1.32 3.15
CA ASN A 72 6.37 1.45 2.14
C ASN A 72 5.74 1.60 0.73
N PRO A 73 5.85 2.77 0.07
CA PRO A 73 5.29 2.98 -1.26
C PRO A 73 5.92 2.09 -2.34
N ALA A 74 7.15 1.60 -2.15
CA ALA A 74 7.76 0.64 -3.09
C ALA A 74 7.01 -0.70 -3.12
N GLY A 75 6.42 -1.11 -1.98
CA GLY A 75 5.57 -2.30 -1.90
C GLY A 75 4.19 -2.11 -2.52
N ALA A 76 3.75 -0.87 -2.76
CA ALA A 76 2.44 -0.54 -3.33
C ALA A 76 2.40 -0.59 -4.87
N CYS A 77 3.55 -0.71 -5.54
CA CYS A 77 3.62 -0.79 -7.01
C CYS A 77 3.10 -2.12 -7.59
N GLY A 78 2.82 -3.13 -6.77
CA GLY A 78 2.19 -4.38 -7.20
C GLY A 78 2.92 -5.04 -8.38
N MET A 79 2.23 -5.19 -9.51
CA MET A 79 2.76 -5.82 -10.74
C MET A 79 3.44 -4.85 -11.71
N ALA A 80 3.67 -3.59 -11.33
CA ALA A 80 4.22 -2.58 -12.23
C ALA A 80 5.56 -3.02 -12.85
N GLU A 81 6.47 -3.56 -12.04
CA GLU A 81 7.78 -4.05 -12.51
C GLU A 81 7.63 -5.22 -13.50
N ALA A 82 6.78 -6.21 -13.17
CA ALA A 82 6.50 -7.34 -14.05
C ALA A 82 5.87 -6.90 -15.40
N MET A 83 5.02 -5.88 -15.38
CA MET A 83 4.43 -5.31 -16.59
C MET A 83 5.46 -4.59 -17.45
N VAL A 84 6.34 -3.79 -16.84
CA VAL A 84 7.44 -3.11 -17.54
C VAL A 84 8.37 -4.15 -18.17
N GLU A 85 8.77 -5.18 -17.42
CA GLU A 85 9.66 -6.22 -17.93
C GLU A 85 9.04 -6.94 -19.14
N ARG A 86 7.75 -7.27 -19.07
CA ARG A 86 7.02 -7.90 -20.18
C ARG A 86 7.05 -7.06 -21.46
N VAL A 87 6.94 -5.73 -21.34
CA VAL A 87 6.98 -4.80 -22.48
C VAL A 87 8.40 -4.70 -23.04
N LEU A 88 9.41 -4.60 -22.17
CA LEU A 88 10.82 -4.57 -22.58
C LEU A 88 11.21 -5.86 -23.31
N ASP A 89 10.78 -7.02 -22.82
CA ASP A 89 10.98 -8.31 -23.50
C ASP A 89 10.27 -8.39 -24.86
N ALA A 90 9.04 -7.89 -24.95
CA ALA A 90 8.33 -7.83 -26.22
C ALA A 90 9.07 -6.93 -27.23
N HIS A 91 9.59 -5.79 -26.80
CA HIS A 91 10.33 -4.88 -27.64
C HIS A 91 11.67 -5.47 -28.10
N ARG A 92 12.46 -6.06 -27.18
CA ARG A 92 13.72 -6.75 -27.53
C ARG A 92 13.52 -7.85 -28.58
N ARG A 93 12.43 -8.63 -28.46
CA ARG A 93 12.07 -9.64 -29.47
C ARG A 93 11.67 -9.03 -30.81
N TRP A 94 10.95 -7.91 -30.79
CA TRP A 94 10.61 -7.18 -32.00
C TRP A 94 11.87 -6.66 -32.71
N GLU A 95 12.80 -6.02 -31.98
CA GLU A 95 14.05 -5.54 -32.56
C GLU A 95 14.88 -6.69 -33.14
N ALA A 96 15.04 -7.80 -32.40
CA ALA A 96 15.78 -8.96 -32.91
C ALA A 96 15.18 -9.55 -34.20
N ALA A 97 13.86 -9.48 -34.37
CA ALA A 97 13.19 -9.92 -35.59
C ALA A 97 13.32 -8.94 -36.77
N HIS A 98 13.67 -7.68 -36.52
CA HIS A 98 13.72 -6.61 -37.53
C HIS A 98 15.12 -5.99 -37.71
N ALA A 99 16.12 -6.39 -36.93
CA ALA A 99 17.50 -5.90 -37.01
C ALA A 99 18.30 -6.42 -38.21
N GLY A 100 17.64 -7.07 -39.18
CA GLY A 100 18.27 -7.64 -40.39
C GLY A 100 17.58 -7.27 -41.71
N ALA A 101 16.75 -6.22 -41.72
CA ALA A 101 16.14 -5.66 -42.94
C ALA A 101 16.91 -4.43 -43.45
#